data_AF-A0A090ABP3-F1
#
_entry.id   AF-A0A090ABP3-F1
#
_cell.length_a   1.000
_cell.length_b   1.000
_cell.length_c   1.000
_cell.angle_alpha   90.00
_cell.angle_beta   90.00
_cell.angle_gamma   90.00
#
_symmetry.space_group_name_H-M   'P 1'
#
loop_
_entity.id
_entity.type
_entity.pdbx_description
1 polymer ?
#
loop_
_entity_poly.entity_id
_entity_poly.type
_entity_poly.pdbx_seq_one_letter_code
_entity_poly.pdbx_strand_id
1 'polypeptide(L)'
;MSNFRIFFFIALTLYSITLIYIEKHTSQEFVRNFFTDIQGPVFFYAINTSLSVFLLWSTALVFAICLLCIDSLKAPQEKLFYFSQIGIFAYLGFDDRFLIHEHLSHWVHEIYILPSLALLEVYFLVTLGQLNKQPQSVLFYLGMGTIFTGIMLVIDTFMPSHMMLRLSVEDLSKSWGTFFLFLFAWEILKYKIQQLRDQNQ
;
A
#
# COMPACT_ATOMS: atom_id res chain seq x y z
N MET A 1 10.68 11.04 14.71
CA MET A 1 9.53 10.90 13.78
C MET A 1 8.68 12.16 13.89
N SER A 2 8.11 12.67 12.79
CA SER A 2 7.15 13.80 12.86
C SER A 2 5.95 13.41 13.73
N ASN A 3 5.42 14.36 14.52
CA ASN A 3 4.26 14.16 15.41
C ASN A 3 3.06 13.51 14.68
N PHE A 4 2.87 13.85 13.40
CA PHE A 4 1.83 13.27 12.56
C PHE A 4 1.99 11.75 12.35
N ARG A 5 3.21 11.27 12.15
CA ARG A 5 3.46 9.83 11.94
C ARG A 5 3.18 9.02 13.19
N ILE A 6 3.58 9.56 14.34
CA ILE A 6 3.34 8.93 15.64
C ILE A 6 1.84 8.87 15.90
N PHE A 7 1.14 9.99 15.69
CA PHE A 7 -0.32 10.04 15.82
C PHE A 7 -1.00 9.01 14.93
N PHE A 8 -0.68 8.97 13.63
CA PHE A 8 -1.31 8.03 12.70
C PHE A 8 -0.99 6.58 13.05
N PHE A 9 0.25 6.28 13.44
CA PHE A 9 0.65 4.95 13.90
C PHE A 9 -0.14 4.50 15.13
N ILE A 10 -0.29 5.37 16.14
CA ILE A 10 -1.06 5.09 17.35
C ILE A 10 -2.54 4.90 17.00
N ALA A 11 -3.11 5.78 16.19
CA ALA A 11 -4.50 5.70 15.76
C ALA A 11 -4.79 4.39 15.01
N LEU A 12 -3.93 4.01 14.05
CA LEU A 12 -4.08 2.76 13.30
C LEU A 12 -3.88 1.52 14.19
N THR A 13 -3.01 1.60 15.20
CA THR A 13 -2.83 0.54 16.20
C THR A 13 -4.08 0.36 17.05
N LEU A 14 -4.63 1.45 17.60
CA LEU A 14 -5.86 1.42 18.39
C LEU A 14 -7.05 0.92 17.57
N TYR A 15 -7.13 1.36 16.31
CA TYR A 15 -8.13 0.88 15.35
C TYR A 15 -8.01 -0.63 15.11
N SER A 16 -6.80 -1.12 14.84
CA SER A 16 -6.52 -2.56 14.62
C SER A 16 -6.92 -3.41 15.82
N ILE A 17 -6.53 -2.99 17.03
CA ILE A 17 -6.87 -3.69 18.29
C ILE A 17 -8.39 -3.70 18.49
N THR A 18 -9.06 -2.59 18.21
CA THR A 18 -10.50 -2.45 18.37
C THR A 18 -11.25 -3.40 17.42
N LEU A 19 -10.85 -3.47 16.15
CA LEU A 19 -11.49 -4.38 15.19
C LEU A 19 -11.26 -5.86 15.53
N ILE A 20 -10.05 -6.25 15.91
CA ILE A 20 -9.76 -7.61 16.36
C ILE A 20 -10.60 -7.95 17.60
N TYR A 21 -10.72 -7.03 18.55
CA TYR A 21 -11.54 -7.22 19.73
C TYR A 21 -13.03 -7.37 19.39
N ILE A 22 -13.56 -6.52 18.50
CA ILE A 22 -14.96 -6.60 18.07
C ILE A 22 -15.22 -7.92 17.36
N GLU A 23 -14.39 -8.33 16.39
CA GLU A 23 -14.57 -9.62 15.70
C GLU A 23 -14.56 -10.78 16.69
N LYS A 24 -13.66 -10.73 17.67
CA LYS A 24 -13.54 -11.77 18.69
C LYS A 24 -14.79 -11.94 19.54
N HIS A 25 -15.53 -10.85 19.76
CA HIS A 25 -16.69 -10.82 20.65
C HIS A 25 -18.05 -10.75 19.93
N THR A 26 -18.05 -10.66 18.59
CA THR A 26 -19.28 -10.58 17.79
C THR A 26 -19.28 -11.67 16.71
N SER A 27 -18.83 -11.35 15.51
CA SER A 27 -18.64 -12.29 14.40
C SER A 27 -17.83 -11.64 13.28
N GLN A 28 -17.32 -12.47 12.36
CA GLN A 28 -16.69 -12.01 11.13
C GLN A 28 -17.65 -11.19 10.26
N GLU A 29 -18.94 -11.54 10.21
CA GLU A 29 -19.96 -10.80 9.46
C GLU A 29 -20.16 -9.37 9.99
N PHE A 30 -20.06 -9.18 11.31
CA PHE A 30 -20.22 -7.86 11.90
C PHE A 30 -19.10 -6.91 11.47
N VAL A 31 -17.84 -7.37 11.56
CA VAL A 31 -16.67 -6.56 11.20
C VAL A 31 -16.50 -6.38 9.69
N ARG A 32 -17.07 -7.28 8.89
CA ARG A 32 -17.01 -7.22 7.42
C ARG A 32 -17.45 -5.88 6.83
N ASN A 33 -18.36 -5.18 7.50
CA ASN A 33 -18.83 -3.85 7.07
C ASN A 33 -17.76 -2.75 7.13
N PHE A 34 -16.78 -2.90 8.02
CA PHE A 34 -15.64 -1.98 8.11
C PHE A 34 -14.57 -2.27 7.04
N PHE A 35 -14.58 -3.49 6.51
CA PHE A 35 -13.57 -4.04 5.61
C PHE A 35 -13.97 -4.10 4.13
N THR A 36 -15.23 -4.38 3.79
CA THR A 36 -15.67 -4.76 2.41
C THR A 36 -16.55 -3.72 1.71
N ASP A 37 -17.12 -4.06 0.53
CA ASP A 37 -17.87 -3.22 -0.43
C ASP A 37 -19.41 -3.13 -0.29
N ILE A 38 -19.95 -1.93 -0.55
CA ILE A 38 -21.27 -1.44 -0.08
C ILE A 38 -22.41 -2.44 -0.28
N GLN A 39 -22.86 -3.06 0.82
CA GLN A 39 -24.12 -3.81 0.87
C GLN A 39 -25.03 -3.26 1.98
N GLY A 40 -25.89 -2.29 1.62
CA GLY A 40 -26.94 -1.75 2.49
C GLY A 40 -26.55 -0.56 3.39
N PRO A 41 -27.49 -0.02 4.19
CA PRO A 41 -27.27 1.15 5.03
C PRO A 41 -26.63 0.77 6.37
N VAL A 42 -25.30 0.67 6.40
CA VAL A 42 -24.54 0.37 7.62
C VAL A 42 -23.68 1.58 8.02
N PHE A 43 -23.59 1.84 9.33
CA PHE A 43 -22.77 2.93 9.89
C PHE A 43 -21.28 2.57 9.78
N PHE A 44 -20.42 3.50 9.32
CA PHE A 44 -18.96 3.31 9.15
C PHE A 44 -18.55 2.23 8.14
N TYR A 45 -18.83 2.49 6.87
CA TYR A 45 -18.64 1.58 5.75
C TYR A 45 -17.25 1.66 5.09
N ALA A 46 -16.66 0.52 4.70
CA ALA A 46 -15.43 0.41 3.89
C ALA A 46 -14.28 1.33 4.38
N ILE A 47 -14.08 1.44 5.69
CA ILE A 47 -13.04 2.32 6.23
C ILE A 47 -11.66 1.83 5.80
N ASN A 48 -11.39 0.52 5.89
CA ASN A 48 -10.10 -0.05 5.49
C ASN A 48 -9.85 0.17 4.00
N THR A 49 -10.78 -0.24 3.13
CA THR A 49 -10.67 -0.02 1.68
C THR A 49 -10.47 1.45 1.35
N SER A 50 -11.28 2.34 1.94
CA SER A 50 -11.14 3.78 1.68
C SER A 50 -9.79 4.33 2.12
N LEU A 51 -9.29 3.88 3.27
CA LEU A 51 -7.98 4.27 3.79
C LEU A 51 -6.84 3.73 2.91
N SER A 52 -6.90 2.46 2.53
CA SER A 52 -5.91 1.82 1.66
C SER A 52 -5.88 2.47 0.29
N VAL A 53 -7.03 2.71 -0.34
CA VAL A 53 -7.14 3.43 -1.62
C VAL A 53 -6.56 4.84 -1.50
N PHE A 54 -6.93 5.58 -0.45
CA PHE A 54 -6.38 6.91 -0.20
C PHE A 54 -4.86 6.90 -0.07
N LEU A 55 -4.30 5.94 0.68
CA LEU A 55 -2.86 5.80 0.87
C LEU A 55 -2.14 5.38 -0.42
N LEU A 56 -2.70 4.46 -1.21
CA LEU A 56 -2.16 4.03 -2.50
C LEU A 56 -2.12 5.18 -3.50
N TRP A 57 -3.22 5.91 -3.67
CA TRP A 57 -3.25 7.08 -4.56
C TRP A 57 -2.38 8.22 -4.06
N SER A 58 -2.29 8.43 -2.75
CA SER A 58 -1.35 9.39 -2.17
C SER A 58 0.11 9.00 -2.45
N THR A 59 0.42 7.71 -2.40
CA THR A 59 1.74 7.16 -2.75
C THR A 59 2.06 7.44 -4.22
N ALA A 60 1.11 7.16 -5.13
CA ALA A 60 1.24 7.48 -6.55
C ALA A 60 1.45 9.00 -6.77
N LEU A 61 0.69 9.85 -6.08
CA LEU A 61 0.83 11.30 -6.16
C LEU A 61 2.21 11.78 -5.68
N VAL A 62 2.72 11.24 -4.58
CA VAL A 62 4.06 11.56 -4.07
C VAL A 62 5.13 11.20 -5.11
N PHE A 63 5.01 10.05 -5.78
CA PHE A 63 5.91 9.69 -6.87
C PHE A 63 5.75 10.57 -8.11
N ALA A 64 4.53 11.02 -8.42
CA ALA A 64 4.31 12.01 -9.48
C ALA A 64 5.00 13.35 -9.16
N ILE A 65 4.99 13.78 -7.90
CA ILE A 65 5.75 14.97 -7.47
C ILE A 65 7.26 14.73 -7.64
N CYS A 66 7.78 13.57 -7.20
CA CYS A 66 9.19 13.23 -7.41
C CYS A 66 9.58 13.25 -8.89
N LEU A 67 8.71 12.76 -9.77
CA LEU A 67 8.92 12.76 -11.22
C LEU A 67 9.04 14.18 -11.79
N LEU A 68 8.21 15.12 -11.32
CA LEU A 68 8.29 16.54 -11.73
C LEU A 68 9.59 17.22 -11.28
N CYS A 69 10.25 16.68 -10.26
CA CYS A 69 11.51 17.18 -9.72
C CYS A 69 12.76 16.68 -10.44
N ILE A 70 12.63 15.94 -11.55
CA ILE A 70 13.76 15.31 -12.26
C ILE A 70 14.01 15.99 -13.61
N ASP A 71 15.29 16.24 -13.88
CA ASP A 71 15.76 16.56 -15.22
C ASP A 71 15.74 15.29 -16.09
N SER A 72 14.67 15.16 -16.87
CA SER A 72 14.39 13.96 -17.68
C SER A 72 15.48 13.60 -18.69
N LEU A 73 16.34 14.56 -19.09
CA LEU A 73 17.44 14.32 -20.01
C LEU A 73 18.66 13.70 -19.32
N LYS A 74 18.83 13.96 -18.02
CA LYS A 74 20.00 13.50 -17.25
C LYS A 74 19.78 12.18 -16.53
N ALA A 75 18.52 11.84 -16.19
CA ALA A 75 18.20 10.67 -15.38
C ALA A 75 17.02 9.83 -15.96
N PRO A 76 17.18 9.24 -17.17
CA PRO A 76 16.10 8.49 -17.82
C PRO A 76 15.65 7.24 -17.05
N GLN A 77 16.57 6.56 -16.36
CA GLN A 77 16.25 5.39 -15.52
C GLN A 77 15.40 5.78 -14.31
N GLU A 78 15.74 6.89 -13.65
CA GLU A 78 15.00 7.41 -12.49
C GLU A 78 13.59 7.84 -12.90
N LYS A 79 13.48 8.49 -14.07
CA LYS A 79 12.19 8.82 -14.68
C LYS A 79 11.32 7.57 -14.89
N LEU A 80 11.89 6.53 -15.48
CA LEU A 80 11.18 5.27 -15.73
C LEU A 80 10.73 4.61 -14.42
N PHE A 81 11.58 4.62 -13.40
CA PHE A 81 11.22 4.15 -12.06
C PHE A 81 9.99 4.87 -11.54
N TYR A 82 9.99 6.20 -11.48
CA TYR A 82 8.82 6.92 -10.94
C TYR A 82 7.56 6.72 -11.78
N PHE A 83 7.67 6.64 -13.10
CA PHE A 83 6.53 6.28 -13.95
C PHE A 83 5.97 4.90 -13.60
N SER A 84 6.83 3.90 -13.38
CA SER A 84 6.38 2.56 -13.01
C SER A 84 5.69 2.56 -11.64
N GLN A 85 6.25 3.27 -10.66
CA GLN A 85 5.67 3.41 -9.33
C GLN A 85 4.29 4.09 -9.37
N ILE A 86 4.16 5.20 -10.12
CA ILE A 86 2.86 5.87 -10.32
C ILE A 86 1.85 4.90 -10.90
N GLY A 87 2.22 4.17 -11.96
CA GLY A 87 1.34 3.21 -12.62
C GLY A 87 0.89 2.09 -11.69
N ILE A 88 1.82 1.46 -10.95
CA ILE A 88 1.53 0.35 -10.04
C ILE A 88 0.65 0.80 -8.88
N PHE A 89 0.98 1.89 -8.19
CA PHE A 89 0.20 2.37 -7.06
C PHE A 89 -1.16 2.95 -7.45
N ALA A 90 -1.25 3.61 -8.62
CA ALA A 90 -2.54 4.03 -9.16
C ALA A 90 -3.41 2.82 -9.49
N TYR A 91 -2.86 1.83 -10.21
CA TYR A 91 -3.55 0.58 -10.53
C TYR A 91 -4.04 -0.11 -9.27
N LEU A 92 -3.19 -0.31 -8.27
CA LEU A 92 -3.58 -0.94 -7.00
C LEU A 92 -4.72 -0.20 -6.31
N GLY A 93 -4.71 1.14 -6.28
CA GLY A 93 -5.81 1.90 -5.69
C GLY A 93 -7.10 1.82 -6.50
N PHE A 94 -7.01 1.74 -7.84
CA PHE A 94 -8.18 1.48 -8.68
C PHE A 94 -8.71 0.06 -8.49
N ASP A 95 -7.81 -0.91 -8.45
CA ASP A 95 -8.12 -2.32 -8.26
C ASP A 95 -8.84 -2.57 -6.93
N ASP A 96 -8.35 -1.97 -5.85
CA ASP A 96 -8.94 -2.05 -4.51
C ASP A 96 -10.30 -1.36 -4.41
N ARG A 97 -10.55 -0.34 -5.25
CA ARG A 97 -11.83 0.41 -5.24
C ARG A 97 -12.89 -0.15 -6.19
N PHE A 98 -12.46 -0.69 -7.32
CA PHE A 98 -13.35 -1.09 -8.42
C PHE A 98 -13.27 -2.58 -8.73
N LEU A 99 -12.50 -3.34 -7.95
CA LEU A 99 -12.33 -4.79 -8.09
C LEU A 99 -11.93 -5.16 -9.53
N ILE A 100 -10.93 -4.45 -10.07
CA ILE A 100 -10.55 -4.61 -11.48
C ILE A 100 -10.08 -6.06 -11.75
N HIS A 101 -9.35 -6.66 -10.83
CA HIS A 101 -8.92 -8.06 -10.89
C HIS A 101 -10.10 -9.04 -10.98
N GLU A 102 -11.22 -8.78 -10.28
CA GLU A 102 -12.44 -9.60 -10.42
C GLU A 102 -13.06 -9.47 -11.81
N HIS A 103 -13.11 -8.25 -12.37
CA HIS A 103 -13.63 -8.03 -13.72
C HIS A 103 -12.73 -8.65 -14.80
N LEU A 104 -11.42 -8.67 -14.55
CA LEU A 104 -10.43 -9.30 -15.42
C LEU A 104 -10.38 -10.83 -15.26
N SER A 105 -11.00 -11.39 -14.22
CA SER A 105 -11.03 -12.82 -13.94
C SER A 105 -11.58 -13.67 -15.09
N HIS A 106 -12.40 -13.08 -15.95
CA HIS A 106 -12.90 -13.69 -17.19
C HIS A 106 -11.80 -14.06 -18.19
N TRP A 107 -10.65 -13.39 -18.13
CA TRP A 107 -9.53 -13.57 -19.07
C TRP A 107 -8.30 -14.20 -18.41
N VAL A 108 -8.04 -13.86 -17.14
CA VAL A 108 -6.88 -14.32 -16.38
C VAL A 108 -7.35 -14.70 -14.99
N HIS A 109 -6.99 -15.89 -14.51
CA HIS A 109 -7.31 -16.30 -13.14
C HIS A 109 -6.81 -15.25 -12.12
N GLU A 110 -7.71 -14.82 -11.24
CA GLU A 110 -7.53 -13.78 -10.24
C GLU A 110 -6.24 -13.95 -9.42
N ILE A 111 -5.95 -15.20 -9.04
CA ILE A 111 -4.76 -15.58 -8.26
C ILE A 111 -3.43 -15.19 -8.91
N TYR A 112 -3.39 -14.92 -10.21
CA TYR A 112 -2.17 -14.53 -10.91
C TYR A 112 -1.96 -13.02 -10.99
N ILE A 113 -3.00 -12.21 -10.85
CA ILE A 113 -2.93 -10.77 -11.12
C ILE A 113 -2.05 -10.08 -10.07
N LEU A 114 -2.38 -10.22 -8.78
CA LEU A 114 -1.63 -9.58 -7.69
C LEU A 114 -0.19 -10.11 -7.56
N PRO A 115 0.08 -11.43 -7.60
CA PRO A 115 1.45 -11.92 -7.55
C PRO A 115 2.30 -11.49 -8.75
N SER A 116 1.72 -11.43 -9.96
CA SER A 116 2.44 -10.93 -11.14
C SER A 116 2.80 -9.46 -11.00
N LEU A 117 1.89 -8.64 -10.45
CA LEU A 117 2.17 -7.24 -10.17
C LEU A 117 3.25 -7.08 -9.10
N ALA A 118 3.25 -7.93 -8.05
CA ALA A 118 4.28 -7.94 -7.03
C ALA A 118 5.66 -8.32 -7.61
N LEU A 119 5.73 -9.32 -8.51
CA LEU A 119 6.97 -9.68 -9.20
C LEU A 119 7.47 -8.54 -10.10
N LEU A 120 6.55 -7.88 -10.81
CA LEU A 120 6.86 -6.72 -11.64
C LEU A 120 7.41 -5.55 -10.79
N GLU A 121 6.83 -5.31 -9.62
CA GLU A 121 7.30 -4.30 -8.69
C GLU A 121 8.70 -4.61 -8.15
N VAL A 122 8.96 -5.87 -7.75
CA VAL A 122 10.30 -6.32 -7.35
C VAL A 122 11.30 -6.11 -8.49
N TYR A 123 10.92 -6.42 -9.73
CA TYR A 123 11.76 -6.17 -10.89
C TYR A 123 12.11 -4.68 -11.03
N PHE A 124 11.15 -3.77 -10.93
CA PHE A 124 11.42 -2.32 -11.02
C PHE A 124 12.24 -1.79 -9.84
N LEU A 125 11.99 -2.26 -8.62
CA LEU A 125 12.77 -1.88 -7.44
C LEU A 125 14.24 -2.30 -7.56
N VAL A 126 14.49 -3.53 -8.00
CA VAL A 126 15.86 -4.08 -8.15
C VAL A 126 16.59 -3.43 -9.32
N THR A 127 15.93 -3.28 -10.47
CA THR A 127 16.59 -2.80 -11.69
C THR A 127 16.67 -1.29 -11.80
N LEU A 128 15.63 -0.55 -11.38
CA LEU A 128 15.52 0.89 -11.56
C LEU A 128 15.59 1.67 -10.24
N GLY A 129 15.16 1.09 -9.11
CA GLY A 129 15.02 1.78 -7.82
C GLY A 129 16.34 2.13 -7.11
N GLN A 130 17.48 1.59 -7.57
CA GLN A 130 18.81 1.81 -6.99
C GLN A 130 18.85 1.68 -5.46
N LEU A 131 18.20 0.66 -4.90
CA LEU A 131 17.96 0.49 -3.46
C LEU A 131 19.23 0.63 -2.60
N ASN A 132 20.39 0.22 -3.10
CA ASN A 132 21.67 0.31 -2.39
C ASN A 132 22.13 1.75 -2.08
N LYS A 133 21.60 2.75 -2.78
CA LYS A 133 21.91 4.18 -2.57
C LYS A 133 20.85 4.88 -1.73
N GLN A 134 19.75 4.21 -1.42
CA GLN A 134 18.65 4.79 -0.65
C GLN A 134 19.00 4.84 0.84
N PRO A 135 18.50 5.85 1.59
CA PRO A 135 18.72 5.91 3.02
C PRO A 135 18.03 4.74 3.75
N GLN A 136 18.56 4.35 4.91
CA GLN A 136 18.03 3.22 5.69
C GLN A 136 16.54 3.38 6.04
N SER A 137 16.04 4.60 6.20
CA SER A 137 14.61 4.86 6.47
C SER A 137 13.71 4.42 5.31
N VAL A 138 14.13 4.64 4.06
CA VAL A 138 13.42 4.21 2.86
C VAL A 138 13.35 2.69 2.82
N LEU A 139 14.50 2.03 3.04
CA LEU A 139 14.58 0.56 3.05
C LEU A 139 13.75 -0.07 4.17
N PHE A 140 13.74 0.55 5.36
CA PHE A 140 12.93 0.10 6.48
C PHE A 140 11.43 0.14 6.15
N TYR A 141 10.91 1.26 5.64
CA TYR A 141 9.49 1.36 5.33
C TYR A 141 9.08 0.49 4.14
N LEU A 142 9.93 0.37 3.12
CA LEU A 142 9.71 -0.59 2.04
C LEU A 142 9.64 -2.03 2.58
N GLY A 143 10.59 -2.41 3.43
CA GLY A 143 10.62 -3.74 4.06
C GLY A 143 9.37 -4.03 4.90
N MET A 144 8.93 -3.07 5.71
CA MET A 144 7.70 -3.20 6.49
C MET A 144 6.46 -3.32 5.59
N GLY A 145 6.37 -2.49 4.54
CA GLY A 145 5.29 -2.57 3.55
C GLY A 145 5.23 -3.93 2.87
N THR A 146 6.39 -4.48 2.47
CA THR A 146 6.52 -5.81 1.88
C THR A 146 6.10 -6.92 2.85
N ILE A 147 6.52 -6.85 4.11
CA ILE A 147 6.14 -7.85 5.13
C ILE A 147 4.62 -7.89 5.30
N PHE A 148 3.98 -6.74 5.50
CA PHE A 148 2.53 -6.67 5.70
C PHE A 148 1.74 -7.09 4.45
N THR A 149 2.21 -6.69 3.26
CA THR A 149 1.61 -7.15 2.00
C THR A 149 1.75 -8.66 1.83
N GLY A 150 2.91 -9.23 2.19
CA GLY A 150 3.14 -10.67 2.17
C GLY A 150 2.26 -11.44 3.16
N ILE A 151 2.06 -10.90 4.37
CA ILE A 151 1.12 -11.48 5.35
C ILE A 151 -0.30 -11.51 4.77
N MET A 152 -0.75 -10.39 4.20
CA MET A 152 -2.07 -10.30 3.55
C MET A 152 -2.22 -11.37 2.46
N LEU A 153 -1.27 -11.47 1.53
CA LEU A 153 -1.31 -12.45 0.43
C LEU A 153 -1.34 -13.90 0.93
N VAL A 154 -0.54 -14.22 1.96
CA VAL A 154 -0.51 -15.56 2.55
C VAL A 154 -1.84 -15.90 3.21
N ILE A 155 -2.43 -14.96 3.94
CA ILE A 155 -3.71 -15.18 4.62
C ILE A 155 -4.82 -15.37 3.59
N ASP A 156 -4.87 -14.52 2.56
CA ASP A 156 -5.89 -14.64 1.53
C ASP A 156 -5.79 -15.97 0.78
N THR A 157 -4.57 -16.35 0.37
CA THR A 157 -4.33 -17.54 -0.45
C THR A 157 -4.50 -18.86 0.32
N PHE A 158 -4.04 -18.94 1.57
CA PHE A 158 -3.90 -20.21 2.29
C PHE A 158 -4.89 -20.41 3.42
N MET A 159 -5.51 -19.35 3.97
CA MET A 159 -6.41 -19.50 5.12
C MET A 159 -7.85 -19.76 4.66
N PRO A 160 -8.60 -20.68 5.31
CA PRO A 160 -10.00 -20.92 4.99
C PRO A 160 -10.88 -19.69 5.22
N SER A 161 -11.79 -19.39 4.30
CA SER A 161 -12.64 -18.19 4.33
C SER A 161 -13.46 -17.99 5.62
N HIS A 162 -13.78 -19.08 6.32
CA HIS A 162 -14.57 -19.11 7.57
C HIS A 162 -13.72 -19.10 8.84
N MET A 163 -12.39 -18.99 8.71
CA MET A 163 -11.50 -18.95 9.86
C MET A 163 -11.66 -17.60 10.58
N MET A 164 -11.97 -17.66 11.87
CA MET A 164 -12.06 -16.49 12.74
C MET A 164 -10.77 -15.66 12.69
N LEU A 165 -10.90 -14.33 12.59
CA LEU A 165 -9.82 -13.36 12.41
C LEU A 165 -9.13 -13.37 11.04
N ARG A 166 -9.46 -14.27 10.10
CA ARG A 166 -8.88 -14.25 8.75
C ARG A 166 -9.05 -12.87 8.11
N LEU A 167 -10.29 -12.40 8.05
CA LEU A 167 -10.65 -11.13 7.43
C LEU A 167 -9.95 -9.95 8.12
N SER A 168 -10.03 -9.86 9.46
CA SER A 168 -9.34 -8.77 10.17
C SER A 168 -7.84 -8.77 9.92
N VAL A 169 -7.16 -9.92 9.98
CA VAL A 169 -5.71 -9.94 9.82
C VAL A 169 -5.33 -9.63 8.36
N GLU A 170 -6.09 -10.13 7.39
CA GLU A 170 -5.92 -9.81 5.96
C GLU A 170 -6.02 -8.29 5.70
N ASP A 171 -7.15 -7.68 6.06
CA ASP A 171 -7.45 -6.28 5.76
C ASP A 171 -6.65 -5.29 6.61
N LEU A 172 -6.34 -5.64 7.86
CA LEU A 172 -5.45 -4.83 8.70
C LEU A 172 -4.02 -4.91 8.17
N SER A 173 -3.56 -6.08 7.72
CA SER A 173 -2.24 -6.20 7.10
C SER A 173 -2.16 -5.38 5.83
N LYS A 174 -3.21 -5.37 5.00
CA LYS A 174 -3.31 -4.46 3.84
C LYS A 174 -3.21 -2.99 4.22
N SER A 175 -3.95 -2.58 5.26
CA SER A 175 -3.95 -1.19 5.76
C SER A 175 -2.57 -0.77 6.28
N TRP A 176 -1.91 -1.63 7.06
CA TRP A 176 -0.54 -1.39 7.52
C TRP A 176 0.45 -1.37 6.37
N GLY A 177 0.34 -2.30 5.42
CA GLY A 177 1.18 -2.36 4.23
C GLY A 177 1.11 -1.07 3.43
N THR A 178 -0.10 -0.62 3.08
CA THR A 178 -0.33 0.64 2.35
C THR A 178 0.16 1.87 3.13
N PHE A 179 0.01 1.91 4.45
CA PHE A 179 0.58 2.99 5.27
C PHE A 179 2.12 3.03 5.21
N PHE A 180 2.78 1.88 5.31
CA PHE A 180 4.24 1.82 5.21
C PHE A 180 4.75 2.15 3.80
N LEU A 181 4.04 1.75 2.74
CA LEU A 181 4.36 2.12 1.36
C LEU A 181 4.21 3.63 1.13
N PHE A 182 3.21 4.27 1.74
CA PHE A 182 3.11 5.72 1.75
C PHE A 182 4.30 6.38 2.47
N LEU A 183 4.70 5.88 3.64
CA LEU A 183 5.87 6.38 4.36
C LEU A 183 7.17 6.20 3.55
N PHE A 184 7.29 5.10 2.81
CA PHE A 184 8.38 4.83 1.87
C PHE A 184 8.45 5.91 0.79
N ALA A 185 7.35 6.18 0.07
CA ALA A 185 7.32 7.23 -0.95
C ALA A 185 7.62 8.62 -0.35
N TRP A 186 7.10 8.90 0.84
CA TRP A 186 7.37 10.16 1.53
C TRP A 186 8.84 10.33 1.92
N GLU A 187 9.53 9.28 2.38
CA GLU A 187 10.97 9.35 2.63
C GLU A 187 11.77 9.60 1.34
N ILE A 188 11.37 8.98 0.22
CA ILE A 188 11.99 9.24 -1.09
C ILE A 188 11.83 10.71 -1.47
N LEU A 189 10.64 11.29 -1.33
CA LEU A 189 10.40 12.70 -1.62
C LEU A 189 11.29 13.62 -0.77
N LYS A 190 11.36 13.39 0.55
CA LYS A 190 12.24 14.17 1.42
C LYS A 190 13.70 14.09 1.00
N TYR A 191 14.17 12.89 0.68
CA TYR A 191 15.54 12.68 0.22
C TYR A 191 15.80 13.44 -1.09
N LYS A 192 14.85 13.41 -2.03
CA LYS A 192 14.94 14.15 -3.29
C LYS A 192 14.98 15.67 -3.09
N ILE A 193 14.11 16.21 -2.22
CA ILE A 193 14.10 17.63 -1.87
C ILE A 193 15.45 18.04 -1.27
N GLN A 194 16.03 17.21 -0.40
CA GLN A 194 17.33 17.47 0.19
C GLN A 194 18.45 17.49 -0.87
N GLN A 195 18.48 16.50 -1.77
CA GLN A 195 19.45 16.49 -2.87
C GLN A 195 19.36 17.74 -3.76
N LEU A 196 18.14 18.19 -4.09
CA LEU A 196 17.95 19.40 -4.89
C LEU A 196 18.39 20.66 -4.16
N ARG A 197 18.17 20.73 -2.85
CA ARG A 197 18.65 21.85 -2.04
C ARG A 197 20.17 21.92 -2.03
N ASP A 198 20.82 20.77 -1.84
CA ASP A 198 22.27 20.67 -1.72
C ASP A 198 22.98 20.90 -3.08
N GLN A 199 22.29 20.73 -4.22
CA GLN A 199 22.79 21.08 -5.56
C GLN A 199 22.73 22.58 -5.88
N ASN A 200 21.91 23.36 -5.16
CA ASN A 200 21.72 24.79 -5.39
C ASN A 200 22.56 25.67 -4.42
N GLN A 201 23.40 25.04 -3.60
CA GLN A 201 24.38 25.71 -2.71
C GLN A 201 25.78 25.58 -3.30
#